data_AF-A0A0R3XCE3-F1
#
_entry.id   AF-A0A0R3XCE3-F1
#
_cell.length_a   1.000
_cell.length_b   1.000
_cell.length_c   1.000
_cell.angle_alpha   90.00
_cell.angle_beta   90.00
_cell.angle_gamma   90.00
#
_symmetry.space_group_name_H-M   'P 1'
#
loop_
_entity.id
_entity.type
_entity.pdbx_description
1 polymer ?
#
loop_
_entity_poly.entity_id
_entity_poly.type
_entity_poly.pdbx_seq_one_letter_code
_entity_poly.pdbx_strand_id
1 'polypeptide(L)'
;MLPESELLLVVVGFMIAFALAFGLGANDVANSFGTSVGSKVLTLRAACILATIFEISGAVLLGGQVSATIRGGIINPNLFNETSNGANLLMYGQVASLASSCIWMLVATFFKLPVSGSHSIVGSTAGFGLVLFGLGGIQWMGILRIGKNCYLLSPATVT
;
A
#
# COMPACT_ATOMS: atom_id res chain seq x y z
N MET A 1 6.94 -4.70 27.50
CA MET A 1 7.31 -5.85 26.64
C MET A 1 6.03 -6.30 25.95
N LEU A 2 6.00 -6.39 24.62
CA LEU A 2 4.83 -6.87 23.89
C LEU A 2 4.58 -8.36 24.24
N PRO A 3 3.32 -8.82 24.33
CA PRO A 3 3.01 -10.24 24.46
C PRO A 3 3.61 -11.05 23.30
N GLU A 4 3.94 -12.32 23.54
CA GLU A 4 4.55 -13.19 22.51
C GLU A 4 3.70 -13.30 21.22
N SER A 5 2.37 -13.24 21.35
CA SER A 5 1.43 -13.23 20.22
C SER A 5 1.59 -11.99 19.32
N GLU A 6 1.85 -10.83 19.90
CA GLU A 6 2.04 -9.57 19.17
C GLU A 6 3.38 -9.57 18.43
N LEU A 7 4.42 -10.15 19.03
CA LEU A 7 5.72 -10.30 18.38
C LEU A 7 5.62 -11.19 17.13
N LEU A 8 4.92 -12.32 17.23
CA LEU A 8 4.69 -13.23 16.10
C LEU A 8 3.95 -12.54 14.96
N LEU A 9 2.93 -11.74 15.28
CA LEU A 9 2.19 -10.95 14.28
C LEU A 9 3.08 -9.94 13.56
N VAL A 10 3.98 -9.27 14.27
CA VAL A 10 4.93 -8.33 13.66
C VAL A 10 5.87 -9.06 12.71
N VAL A 11 6.41 -10.21 13.10
CA VAL A 11 7.30 -11.01 12.24
C VAL A 11 6.56 -11.48 10.98
N VAL A 12 5.36 -12.03 11.14
CA VAL A 12 4.53 -12.47 10.00
C VAL A 12 4.15 -11.28 9.11
N GLY A 13 3.72 -10.17 9.70
CA GLY A 13 3.40 -8.93 8.99
C GLY A 13 4.58 -8.39 8.21
N PHE A 14 5.79 -8.47 8.76
CA PHE A 14 7.03 -8.08 8.07
C PHE A 14 7.31 -8.95 6.85
N MET A 15 7.18 -10.28 6.99
CA MET A 15 7.35 -11.22 5.87
C MET A 15 6.35 -10.95 4.73
N ILE A 16 5.09 -10.68 5.07
CA ILE A 16 4.05 -10.34 4.10
C ILE A 16 4.34 -8.98 3.45
N ALA A 17 4.73 -7.97 4.24
CA ALA A 17 5.08 -6.65 3.73
C ALA A 17 6.27 -6.73 2.75
N PHE A 18 7.26 -7.58 3.03
CA PHE A 18 8.37 -7.82 2.12
C PHE A 18 7.91 -8.44 0.79
N ALA A 19 7.04 -9.45 0.84
CA ALA A 19 6.47 -10.05 -0.37
C ALA A 19 5.61 -9.06 -1.17
N LEU A 20 4.82 -8.23 -0.48
CA LEU A 20 4.04 -7.15 -1.09
C LEU A 20 4.96 -6.11 -1.76
N ALA A 21 6.03 -5.68 -1.09
CA ALA A 21 7.00 -4.72 -1.64
C ALA A 21 7.66 -5.25 -2.93
N PHE A 22 7.98 -6.55 -2.97
CA PHE A 22 8.48 -7.19 -4.19
C PHE A 22 7.44 -7.14 -5.33
N GLY A 23 6.19 -7.49 -5.04
CA GLY A 23 5.10 -7.44 -6.03
C GLY A 23 4.82 -6.03 -6.54
N LEU A 24 4.82 -5.04 -5.66
CA LEU A 24 4.70 -3.62 -6.00
C LEU A 24 5.84 -3.17 -6.94
N GLY A 25 7.09 -3.40 -6.55
CA GLY A 25 8.24 -2.99 -7.35
C GLY A 25 8.25 -3.62 -8.74
N ALA A 26 7.82 -4.88 -8.87
CA ALA A 26 7.72 -5.53 -10.18
C ALA A 26 6.69 -4.83 -11.11
N ASN A 27 5.54 -4.41 -10.56
CA ASN A 27 4.52 -3.69 -11.34
C ASN A 27 4.96 -2.25 -11.67
N ASP A 28 5.52 -1.55 -10.70
CA ASP A 28 5.87 -0.13 -10.83
C ASP A 28 7.03 0.07 -11.81
N VAL A 29 8.01 -0.83 -11.82
CA VAL A 29 9.11 -0.83 -12.80
C VAL A 29 8.59 -1.10 -14.22
N ALA A 30 7.66 -2.03 -14.38
CA ALA A 30 7.07 -2.32 -15.68
C ALA A 30 6.28 -1.11 -16.22
N ASN A 31 5.55 -0.42 -15.34
CA ASN A 31 4.77 0.77 -15.70
C ASN A 31 5.66 1.98 -16.04
N SER A 32 6.76 2.19 -15.31
CA SER A 32 7.61 3.38 -15.46
C SER A 32 8.70 3.23 -16.54
N PHE A 33 9.24 2.02 -16.72
CA PHE A 33 10.35 1.77 -17.65
C PHE A 33 9.97 0.94 -18.89
N GLY A 34 8.71 0.49 -19.01
CA GLY A 34 8.26 -0.34 -20.12
C GLY A 34 8.46 0.30 -21.50
N THR A 35 8.18 1.59 -21.65
CA THR A 35 8.34 2.34 -22.91
C THR A 35 9.81 2.62 -23.24
N SER A 36 10.62 2.98 -22.25
CA SER A 36 12.06 3.26 -22.40
C SER A 36 12.86 2.00 -22.76
N VAL A 37 12.50 0.85 -22.20
CA VAL A 37 13.11 -0.45 -22.55
C VAL A 37 12.55 -0.95 -23.89
N GLY A 38 11.25 -0.79 -24.15
CA GLY A 38 10.61 -1.19 -25.41
C GLY A 38 11.11 -0.41 -26.64
N SER A 39 11.44 0.87 -26.47
CA SER A 39 12.05 1.73 -27.51
C SER A 39 13.56 1.51 -27.69
N LYS A 40 14.17 0.61 -26.90
CA LYS A 40 15.62 0.35 -26.87
C LYS A 40 16.48 1.55 -26.50
N VAL A 41 15.89 2.60 -25.93
CA VAL A 41 16.62 3.76 -25.38
C VAL A 41 17.40 3.34 -24.13
N LEU A 42 16.83 2.43 -23.33
CA LEU A 42 17.47 1.90 -22.13
C LEU A 42 17.55 0.36 -22.17
N THR A 43 18.64 -0.20 -21.67
CA THR A 43 18.74 -1.66 -21.48
C THR A 43 18.00 -2.09 -20.21
N LEU A 44 17.53 -3.34 -20.18
CA LEU A 44 16.82 -3.89 -19.01
C LEU A 44 17.67 -3.79 -17.72
N ARG A 45 18.99 -4.05 -17.82
CA ARG A 45 19.91 -3.95 -16.68
C ARG A 45 20.02 -2.53 -16.15
N ALA A 46 20.14 -1.54 -17.03
CA ALA A 46 20.19 -0.14 -16.62
C ALA A 46 18.86 0.32 -15.99
N ALA A 47 17.72 -0.12 -16.54
CA ALA A 47 16.40 0.15 -15.98
C ALA A 47 16.27 -0.37 -14.54
N CYS A 48 16.71 -1.60 -14.28
CA CYS A 48 16.66 -2.18 -12.93
C CYS A 48 17.54 -1.43 -11.91
N ILE A 49 18.75 -1.03 -12.31
CA ILE A 49 19.66 -0.27 -11.42
C ILE A 49 19.05 1.09 -11.09
N LEU A 50 18.58 1.80 -12.11
CA LEU A 50 17.97 3.12 -11.95
C LEU A 50 16.71 3.04 -11.08
N ALA A 51 15.83 2.09 -11.39
CA ALA A 51 14.63 1.81 -10.60
C ALA A 51 14.96 1.55 -9.13
N THR A 52 15.95 0.70 -8.84
CA THR A 52 16.32 0.37 -7.46
C THR A 52 16.74 1.61 -6.67
N ILE A 53 17.57 2.49 -7.27
CA ILE A 53 18.04 3.70 -6.60
C ILE A 53 16.89 4.67 -6.33
N PHE A 54 16.05 4.93 -7.34
CA PHE A 54 14.96 5.89 -7.22
C PHE A 54 13.80 5.38 -6.35
N GLU A 55 13.45 4.10 -6.43
CA GLU A 55 12.41 3.48 -5.60
C GLU A 55 12.80 3.47 -4.13
N ILE A 56 14.03 3.05 -3.80
CA ILE A 56 14.51 3.06 -2.42
C ILE A 56 14.58 4.50 -1.89
N SER A 57 15.09 5.43 -2.70
CA SER A 57 15.20 6.84 -2.31
C SER A 57 13.81 7.47 -2.09
N GLY A 58 12.85 7.19 -2.97
CA GLY A 58 11.46 7.62 -2.83
C GLY A 58 10.79 7.04 -1.58
N ALA A 59 10.98 5.75 -1.33
CA ALA A 59 10.45 5.08 -0.14
C ALA A 59 10.99 5.69 1.16
N VAL A 60 12.28 6.02 1.22
CA VAL A 60 12.91 6.63 2.41
C VAL A 60 12.50 8.09 2.58
N LEU A 61 12.47 8.88 1.50
CA LEU A 61 12.24 10.33 1.58
C LEU A 61 10.75 10.69 1.70
N LEU A 62 9.87 9.97 0.99
CA LEU A 62 8.45 10.33 0.85
C LEU A 62 7.50 9.30 1.46
N GLY A 63 7.96 8.08 1.78
CA GLY A 63 7.10 7.00 2.28
C GLY A 63 6.38 7.33 3.59
N GLY A 64 6.98 8.15 4.45
CA GLY A 64 6.39 8.56 5.73
C GLY A 64 5.07 9.34 5.57
N GLN A 65 4.99 10.25 4.59
CA GLN A 65 3.79 11.05 4.34
C GLN A 65 2.63 10.20 3.79
N VAL A 66 2.94 9.26 2.90
CA VAL A 66 1.95 8.34 2.32
C VAL A 66 1.42 7.39 3.39
N SER A 67 2.31 6.82 4.22
CA SER A 67 1.92 5.94 5.33
C SER A 67 1.04 6.66 6.36
N ALA A 68 1.37 7.90 6.72
CA ALA A 68 0.54 8.73 7.61
C ALA A 68 -0.87 8.99 7.02
N THR A 69 -0.95 9.21 5.71
CA THR A 69 -2.22 9.43 5.00
C THR A 69 -3.08 8.17 4.97
N ILE A 70 -2.48 6.99 4.74
CA ILE A 70 -3.21 5.71 4.78
C ILE A 70 -3.73 5.42 6.19
N ARG A 71 -2.88 5.58 7.21
CA ARG A 71 -3.25 5.30 8.61
C ARG A 71 -4.35 6.24 9.13
N GLY A 72 -4.25 7.54 8.86
CA GLY A 72 -5.15 8.55 9.42
C GLY A 72 -6.31 8.95 8.51
N GLY A 73 -6.21 8.70 7.20
CA GLY A 73 -7.19 9.15 6.21
C GLY A 73 -8.26 8.14 5.84
N ILE A 74 -8.12 6.87 6.25
CA ILE A 74 -9.07 5.80 5.89
C ILE A 74 -9.94 5.42 7.08
N ILE A 75 -9.34 5.21 8.24
CA ILE A 75 -10.03 4.87 9.48
C ILE A 75 -9.62 5.86 10.56
N ASN A 76 -10.56 6.30 11.37
CA ASN A 76 -10.27 7.21 12.47
C ASN A 76 -9.57 6.45 13.62
N PRO A 77 -8.28 6.71 13.92
CA PRO A 77 -7.56 6.00 14.97
C PRO A 77 -8.16 6.23 16.36
N ASN A 78 -8.93 7.30 16.56
CA ASN A 78 -9.59 7.59 17.85
C ASN A 78 -10.64 6.52 18.23
N LEU A 79 -11.29 5.88 17.25
CA LEU A 79 -12.26 4.81 17.50
C LEU A 79 -11.62 3.58 18.17
N PHE A 80 -10.34 3.35 17.88
CA PHE A 80 -9.58 2.27 18.49
C PHE A 80 -9.08 2.64 19.90
N ASN A 81 -8.90 3.93 20.21
CA ASN A 81 -8.53 4.35 21.56
C ASN A 81 -9.69 4.19 22.56
N GLU A 82 -10.93 4.29 22.09
CA GLU A 82 -12.14 4.11 22.91
C GLU A 82 -12.54 2.64 23.09
N THR A 83 -11.99 1.74 22.27
CA THR A 83 -12.31 0.31 22.29
C THR A 83 -11.29 -0.47 23.15
N SER A 84 -11.77 -1.31 24.06
CA SER A 84 -10.92 -2.26 24.78
C SER A 84 -10.22 -3.21 23.80
N ASN A 85 -8.88 -3.28 23.85
CA ASN A 85 -8.00 -3.99 22.90
C ASN A 85 -7.90 -3.38 21.48
N GLY A 86 -8.21 -2.10 21.29
CA GLY A 86 -8.16 -1.47 19.96
C GLY A 86 -6.79 -1.48 19.28
N ALA A 87 -5.69 -1.47 20.05
CA ALA A 87 -4.33 -1.60 19.50
C ALA A 87 -4.10 -2.96 18.81
N ASN A 88 -4.56 -4.05 19.42
CA ASN A 88 -4.43 -5.39 18.86
C ASN A 88 -5.35 -5.53 17.64
N LEU A 89 -6.59 -5.01 17.70
CA LEU A 89 -7.49 -4.97 16.53
C LEU A 89 -6.88 -4.23 15.34
N LEU A 90 -6.21 -3.10 15.60
CA LEU A 90 -5.47 -2.38 14.56
C LEU A 90 -4.36 -3.25 13.98
N MET A 91 -3.55 -3.91 14.81
CA MET A 91 -2.49 -4.80 14.32
C MET A 91 -3.03 -5.94 13.45
N TYR A 92 -4.07 -6.64 13.90
CA TYR A 92 -4.73 -7.68 13.10
C TYR A 92 -5.27 -7.13 11.78
N GLY A 93 -5.93 -5.96 11.81
CA GLY A 93 -6.47 -5.31 10.62
C GLY A 93 -5.39 -4.90 9.61
N GLN A 94 -4.24 -4.40 10.08
CA GLN A 94 -3.13 -4.03 9.21
C GLN A 94 -2.45 -5.26 8.60
N VAL A 95 -2.22 -6.32 9.37
CA VAL A 95 -1.66 -7.58 8.82
C VAL A 95 -2.61 -8.19 7.80
N ALA A 96 -3.92 -8.20 8.06
CA ALA A 96 -4.93 -8.65 7.10
C ALA A 96 -4.96 -7.78 5.83
N SER A 97 -4.81 -6.46 5.98
CA SER A 97 -4.74 -5.53 4.83
C SER A 97 -3.53 -5.76 3.95
N LEU A 98 -2.36 -6.00 4.58
CA LEU A 98 -1.13 -6.36 3.88
C LEU A 98 -1.29 -7.69 3.15
N ALA A 99 -1.87 -8.71 3.80
CA ALA A 99 -2.08 -10.02 3.19
C ALA A 99 -3.04 -9.94 1.98
N SER A 100 -4.19 -9.29 2.13
CA SER A 100 -5.16 -9.07 1.05
C SER A 100 -4.52 -8.33 -0.13
N SER A 101 -3.80 -7.24 0.15
CA SER A 101 -3.12 -6.46 -0.89
C SER A 101 -2.01 -7.26 -1.57
N CYS A 102 -1.25 -8.07 -0.81
CA CYS A 102 -0.20 -8.93 -1.35
C CYS A 102 -0.76 -9.98 -2.31
N ILE A 103 -1.80 -10.69 -1.89
CA ILE A 103 -2.46 -11.71 -2.71
C ILE A 103 -2.98 -11.07 -3.99
N TRP A 104 -3.70 -9.95 -3.88
CA TRP A 104 -4.22 -9.25 -5.06
C TRP A 104 -3.11 -8.77 -6.00
N MET A 105 -2.02 -8.21 -5.44
CA MET A 105 -0.89 -7.75 -6.24
C MET A 105 -0.21 -8.90 -6.98
N LEU A 106 0.03 -10.03 -6.31
CA LEU A 106 0.63 -11.21 -6.92
C LEU A 106 -0.26 -11.77 -8.03
N VAL A 107 -1.57 -11.85 -7.80
CA VAL A 107 -2.56 -12.28 -8.80
C VAL A 107 -2.56 -11.34 -10.02
N ALA A 108 -2.61 -10.03 -9.79
CA ALA A 108 -2.59 -9.05 -10.89
C ALA A 108 -1.29 -9.09 -11.69
N THR A 109 -0.14 -9.26 -11.01
CA THR A 109 1.17 -9.45 -11.65
C THR A 109 1.17 -10.71 -12.52
N PHE A 110 0.60 -11.81 -12.03
CA PHE A 110 0.50 -13.06 -12.77
C PHE A 110 -0.35 -12.91 -14.04
N PHE A 111 -1.46 -12.18 -13.95
CA PHE A 111 -2.30 -11.84 -15.11
C PHE A 111 -1.75 -10.68 -15.97
N LYS A 112 -0.58 -10.12 -15.62
CA LYS A 112 0.05 -8.98 -16.31
C LYS A 112 -0.88 -7.75 -16.42
N LEU A 113 -1.72 -7.56 -15.42
CA LEU A 113 -2.64 -6.42 -15.37
C LEU A 113 -1.91 -5.22 -14.72
N PRO A 114 -1.91 -4.04 -15.36
CA PRO A 114 -1.40 -2.83 -14.72
C PRO A 114 -2.39 -2.42 -13.61
N VAL A 115 -2.05 -2.70 -12.36
CA VAL A 115 -2.86 -2.34 -11.19
C VAL A 115 -2.11 -1.38 -10.27
N SER A 116 -2.84 -0.52 -9.56
CA SER A 116 -2.26 0.40 -8.58
C SER A 116 -2.22 -0.24 -7.19
N GLY A 117 -1.03 -0.32 -6.60
CA GLY A 117 -0.87 -0.79 -5.22
C GLY A 117 -1.51 0.12 -4.18
N SER A 118 -1.50 1.43 -4.41
CA SER A 118 -2.16 2.41 -3.53
C SER A 118 -3.66 2.14 -3.40
N HIS A 119 -4.35 1.81 -4.50
CA HIS A 119 -5.77 1.44 -4.43
C HIS A 119 -5.99 0.10 -3.73
N SER A 120 -5.07 -0.85 -3.92
CA SER A 120 -5.17 -2.18 -3.31
C SER A 120 -5.09 -2.10 -1.77
N ILE A 121 -4.15 -1.31 -1.24
CA ILE A 121 -4.00 -1.12 0.21
C ILE A 121 -5.10 -0.23 0.79
N VAL A 122 -5.53 0.81 0.08
CA VAL A 122 -6.65 1.68 0.51
C VAL A 122 -7.95 0.88 0.59
N GLY A 123 -8.25 0.08 -0.44
CA GLY A 123 -9.43 -0.78 -0.47
C GLY A 123 -9.40 -1.87 0.61
N SER A 124 -8.25 -2.51 0.81
CA SER A 124 -8.09 -3.51 1.88
C SER A 124 -8.26 -2.89 3.28
N THR A 125 -7.70 -1.70 3.48
CA THR A 125 -7.82 -0.94 4.74
C THR A 125 -9.28 -0.56 5.00
N ALA A 126 -9.98 -0.03 3.98
CA ALA A 126 -11.39 0.30 4.07
C ALA A 126 -12.26 -0.94 4.36
N GLY A 127 -11.91 -2.08 3.75
CA GLY A 127 -12.60 -3.35 3.95
C GLY A 127 -12.58 -3.83 5.40
N PHE A 128 -11.41 -3.87 6.06
CA PHE A 128 -11.38 -4.27 7.47
C PHE A 128 -12.02 -3.21 8.37
N GLY A 129 -11.89 -1.92 8.05
CA GLY A 129 -12.57 -0.84 8.77
C GLY A 129 -14.09 -1.02 8.76
N LEU A 130 -14.63 -1.45 7.61
CA LEU A 130 -16.06 -1.77 7.45
C LEU A 130 -16.48 -2.97 8.30
N VAL A 131 -15.63 -4.00 8.41
CA VAL A 131 -15.93 -5.19 9.23
C VAL A 131 -15.91 -4.86 10.73
N LEU A 132 -14.98 -4.02 11.18
CA LEU A 132 -14.83 -3.72 12.62
C LEU A 132 -15.85 -2.70 13.14
N PHE A 133 -16.15 -1.65 12.38
CA PHE A 133 -16.97 -0.52 12.84
C PHE A 133 -18.17 -0.20 11.94
N GLY A 134 -18.40 -0.99 10.89
CA GLY A 134 -19.44 -0.73 9.90
C GLY A 134 -19.18 0.54 9.09
N LEU A 135 -20.24 1.06 8.47
CA LEU A 135 -20.18 2.26 7.62
C LEU A 135 -19.83 3.54 8.41
N GLY A 136 -20.03 3.54 9.74
CA GLY A 136 -19.80 4.69 10.61
C GLY A 136 -18.34 4.90 11.04
N GLY A 137 -17.50 3.87 10.94
CA GLY A 137 -16.07 3.97 11.31
C GLY A 137 -15.14 4.40 10.16
N ILE A 138 -15.67 4.51 8.95
CA ILE A 138 -14.91 4.83 7.75
C ILE A 138 -14.91 6.35 7.52
N GLN A 139 -13.73 6.92 7.30
CA GLN A 139 -13.61 8.32 6.91
C GLN A 139 -13.85 8.49 5.41
N TRP A 140 -15.12 8.52 5.01
CA TRP A 140 -15.53 8.69 3.61
C TRP A 140 -14.92 9.93 2.94
N MET A 141 -14.84 11.05 3.66
CA MET A 141 -14.19 12.27 3.14
C MET A 141 -12.68 12.10 2.93
N GLY A 142 -12.01 11.30 3.76
CA GLY A 142 -10.59 10.99 3.60
C GLY A 142 -10.34 10.09 2.39
N ILE A 143 -11.15 9.04 2.22
CA ILE A 143 -11.11 8.18 1.02
C ILE A 143 -11.39 8.99 -0.25
N LEU A 144 -12.39 9.86 -0.24
CA LEU A 144 -12.70 10.75 -1.37
C LEU A 144 -11.55 11.71 -1.68
N ARG A 145 -10.82 12.20 -0.68
CA ARG A 145 -9.65 13.06 -0.87
C ARG A 145 -8.48 12.28 -1.49
N ILE A 146 -8.23 11.06 -1.02
CA ILE A 146 -7.22 10.15 -1.60
C ILE A 146 -7.60 9.84 -3.05
N GLY A 147 -8.86 9.49 -3.31
CA GLY A 147 -9.38 9.21 -4.64
C GLY A 147 -9.29 10.41 -5.58
N LYS A 148 -9.65 11.62 -5.13
CA LYS A 148 -9.51 12.85 -5.94
C LYS A 148 -8.06 13.17 -6.27
N ASN A 149 -7.16 13.08 -5.30
CA ASN A 149 -5.74 13.38 -5.55
C ASN A 149 -5.11 12.33 -6.49
N CYS A 150 -5.46 11.06 -6.33
CA CYS A 150 -4.95 9.98 -7.17
C CYS A 150 -5.55 9.99 -8.58
N TYR A 151 -6.84 10.31 -8.74
CA TYR A 151 -7.55 10.18 -10.02
C TYR A 151 -7.57 11.47 -10.86
N LEU A 152 -7.68 12.65 -10.23
CA LEU A 152 -7.85 13.92 -10.93
C LEU A 152 -6.55 14.71 -11.10
N LEU A 153 -5.66 14.65 -10.11
CA LEU A 153 -4.41 15.42 -10.14
C LEU A 153 -3.23 14.62 -10.71
N SER A 154 -3.19 13.30 -10.49
CA SER A 154 -2.11 12.45 -11.01
C SER A 154 -2.00 12.43 -12.54
N PRO A 155 -3.10 12.35 -13.34
CA PRO A 155 -2.97 12.44 -14.80
C PRO A 155 -2.71 13.88 -15.30
N ALA A 156 -3.09 14.90 -14.53
CA ALA A 156 -2.94 16.31 -14.93
C ALA A 156 -1.53 16.88 -14.74
N THR A 157 -0.65 16.17 -14.01
CA THR A 157 0.72 16.63 -13.71
C THR A 157 1.78 15.88 -14.55
N VAL A 158 1.36 14.97 -15.44
CA VAL A 158 2.24 14.15 -16.30
C VAL A 158 2.06 14.51 -17.79
N THR A 159 1.36 15.61 -18.09
CA THR A 159 1.40 16.29 -19.40
C THR A 159 2.34 17.48 -19.32
#